data_AF-A0A2Z3H5U6-F1
#
_entry.id   AF-A0A2Z3H5U6-F1
#
_cell.length_a   1.000
_cell.length_b   1.000
_cell.length_c   1.000
_cell.angle_alpha   90.00
_cell.angle_beta   90.00
_cell.angle_gamma   90.00
#
_symmetry.space_group_name_H-M   'P 1'
#
loop_
_entity.id
_entity.type
_entity.pdbx_description
1 polymer ?
#
loop_
_entity_poly.entity_id
_entity_poly.type
_entity_poly.pdbx_seq_one_letter_code
_entity_poly.pdbx_strand_id
1 'polypeptide(L)'
;MAKPATRFVLKRLNWAESYDGTMERQPGARNVASFDTFDAADAERVTRENACREVVNPFACGAGVYFWTHLDEPRLRDWLMDHGVDPPNPKKGGATDWAGWWKKGHAKLSAEKRHAVWEALDKVRFYAVVEEPVRPVGYAVVHINWQYNDETYDAHPDQSEVMQVFRTRERAEKECADSNDIARDLWADIVDESDEFAGDYETEDEYAMFDMRDRVRRQRGLLGSQKLNKGEGVFRLVKDTPFYEVIEVPLEGLE
;
A
#
# COMPACT_ATOMS: atom_id res chain seq x y z
N MET A 1 -32.87 -6.34 24.80
CA MET A 1 -32.55 -6.09 23.38
C MET A 1 -31.74 -7.27 22.89
N ALA A 2 -32.06 -7.84 21.73
CA ALA A 2 -31.26 -8.93 21.15
C ALA A 2 -29.87 -8.41 20.76
N LYS A 3 -28.82 -9.22 20.94
CA LYS A 3 -27.47 -8.89 20.43
C LYS A 3 -27.57 -8.81 18.90
N PRO A 4 -27.08 -7.75 18.25
CA PRO A 4 -27.09 -7.68 16.79
C PRO A 4 -26.30 -8.85 16.22
N ALA A 5 -26.77 -9.39 15.09
CA ALA A 5 -26.01 -10.40 14.35
C ALA A 5 -24.61 -9.85 14.03
N THR A 6 -23.58 -10.70 14.07
CA THR A 6 -22.20 -10.32 13.76
C THR A 6 -21.74 -11.01 12.49
N ARG A 7 -20.84 -10.33 11.77
CA ARG A 7 -20.13 -10.84 10.59
C ARG A 7 -18.64 -10.67 10.80
N PHE A 8 -17.83 -11.50 10.16
CA PHE A 8 -16.37 -11.43 10.22
C PHE A 8 -15.84 -10.91 8.90
N VAL A 9 -15.25 -9.73 8.92
CA VAL A 9 -14.75 -9.05 7.74
C VAL A 9 -13.24 -9.22 7.65
N LEU A 10 -12.78 -9.81 6.55
CA LEU A 10 -11.37 -9.87 6.22
C LEU A 10 -10.95 -8.54 5.61
N LYS A 11 -10.03 -7.85 6.28
CA LYS A 11 -9.46 -6.56 5.85
C LYS A 11 -8.03 -6.73 5.37
N ARG A 12 -7.68 -6.10 4.25
CA ARG A 12 -6.30 -5.94 3.77
C ARG A 12 -5.71 -4.69 4.41
N LEU A 13 -4.63 -4.85 5.15
CA LEU A 13 -3.90 -3.74 5.75
C LEU A 13 -3.18 -2.94 4.66
N ASN A 14 -3.21 -1.61 4.80
CA ASN A 14 -2.63 -0.71 3.82
C ASN A 14 -1.11 -0.71 3.98
N TRP A 15 -0.42 -1.41 3.08
CA TRP A 15 1.02 -1.33 2.93
C TRP A 15 1.34 -0.57 1.64
N ALA A 16 2.13 0.49 1.76
CA ALA A 16 2.62 1.28 0.64
C ALA A 16 4.13 1.11 0.53
N GLU A 17 4.64 1.02 -0.70
CA GLU A 17 6.07 1.03 -0.96
C GLU A 17 6.55 2.47 -1.03
N SER A 18 7.56 2.82 -0.24
CA SER A 18 8.28 4.09 -0.30
C SER A 18 9.30 4.07 -1.44
N TYR A 19 9.88 5.24 -1.73
CA TYR A 19 10.85 5.40 -2.81
C TYR A 19 12.10 4.51 -2.67
N ASP A 20 12.56 4.26 -1.45
CA ASP A 20 13.72 3.41 -1.17
C ASP A 20 13.41 1.89 -1.24
N GLY A 21 12.17 1.54 -1.62
CA GLY A 21 11.68 0.17 -1.72
C GLY A 21 11.34 -0.46 -0.37
N THR A 22 11.34 0.33 0.72
CA THR A 22 10.76 -0.13 1.98
C THR A 22 9.24 -0.08 1.90
N MET A 23 8.55 -0.91 2.68
CA MET A 23 7.11 -0.91 2.77
C MET A 23 6.70 -0.35 4.11
N GLU A 24 5.84 0.66 4.10
CA GLU A 24 5.31 1.26 5.31
C GLU A 24 3.83 0.94 5.47
N ARG A 25 3.44 0.64 6.71
CA ARG A 25 2.05 0.41 7.03
C ARG A 25 1.35 1.75 7.22
N GLN A 26 0.48 2.09 6.29
CA GLN A 26 -0.36 3.26 6.35
C GLN A 26 -1.58 3.01 7.26
N PRO A 27 -2.17 4.07 7.83
CA PRO A 27 -3.44 3.97 8.52
C PRO A 27 -4.54 3.34 7.65
N GLY A 28 -5.50 2.68 8.31
CA GLY A 28 -6.66 2.08 7.66
C GLY A 28 -6.44 0.66 7.13
N ALA A 29 -7.49 0.15 6.49
CA ALA A 29 -7.52 -1.16 5.86
C ALA A 29 -8.72 -1.24 4.88
N ARG A 30 -8.59 -2.04 3.82
CA ARG A 30 -9.66 -2.24 2.82
C ARG A 30 -10.42 -3.54 3.07
N ASN A 31 -11.75 -3.50 3.06
CA ASN A 31 -12.59 -4.70 3.14
C ASN A 31 -12.36 -5.59 1.89
N VAL A 32 -12.01 -6.86 2.10
CA VAL A 32 -11.70 -7.82 1.04
C VAL A 32 -12.84 -8.82 0.86
N ALA A 33 -13.33 -9.37 1.96
CA ALA A 33 -14.37 -10.40 1.99
C ALA A 33 -15.08 -10.37 3.35
N SER A 34 -16.28 -10.94 3.41
CA SER A 34 -17.09 -11.05 4.61
C SER A 34 -17.57 -12.49 4.78
N PHE A 35 -17.61 -12.96 6.03
CA PHE A 35 -17.92 -14.33 6.39
C PHE A 35 -18.90 -14.38 7.58
N ASP A 36 -19.68 -15.45 7.65
CA ASP A 36 -20.61 -15.69 8.76
C ASP A 36 -19.90 -16.20 10.02
N THR A 37 -18.71 -16.78 9.89
CA THR A 37 -17.94 -17.36 10.99
C THR A 37 -16.49 -16.88 11.02
N PHE A 38 -15.92 -16.81 12.22
CA PHE A 38 -14.53 -16.44 12.42
C PHE A 38 -13.59 -17.43 11.73
N ASP A 39 -13.83 -18.74 11.90
CA ASP A 39 -12.96 -19.80 11.36
C ASP A 39 -12.86 -19.74 9.83
N ALA A 40 -13.97 -19.46 9.13
CA ALA A 40 -13.95 -19.27 7.68
C ALA A 40 -13.14 -18.03 7.26
N ALA A 41 -13.30 -16.92 7.99
CA ALA A 41 -12.54 -15.70 7.74
C ALA A 41 -11.04 -15.88 8.02
N ASP A 42 -10.68 -16.60 9.09
CA ASP A 42 -9.29 -16.86 9.45
C ASP A 42 -8.62 -17.83 8.48
N ALA A 43 -9.32 -18.87 8.01
CA ALA A 43 -8.81 -19.76 6.97
C ALA A 43 -8.49 -19.00 5.66
N GLU A 44 -9.37 -18.08 5.25
CA GLU A 44 -9.10 -17.20 4.10
C GLU A 44 -7.93 -16.25 4.39
N ARG A 45 -7.88 -15.66 5.60
CA ARG A 45 -6.76 -14.81 6.03
C ARG A 45 -5.43 -15.56 5.89
N VAL A 46 -5.32 -16.77 6.43
CA VAL A 46 -4.11 -17.60 6.36
C VAL A 46 -3.71 -17.86 4.91
N THR A 47 -4.68 -18.20 4.05
CA THR A 47 -4.43 -18.47 2.63
C THR A 47 -3.85 -17.25 1.92
N ARG A 48 -4.46 -16.07 2.09
CA ARG A 48 -3.99 -14.82 1.45
C ARG A 48 -2.69 -14.29 2.06
N GLU A 49 -2.55 -14.43 3.37
CA GLU A 49 -1.33 -14.06 4.08
C GLU A 49 -0.16 -14.89 3.55
N ASN A 50 -0.32 -16.20 3.38
CA ASN A 50 0.71 -17.07 2.80
C ASN A 50 1.07 -16.63 1.36
N ALA A 51 0.08 -16.31 0.52
CA ALA A 51 0.33 -15.80 -0.82
C ALA A 51 1.15 -14.49 -0.83
N CYS A 52 0.88 -13.56 0.10
CA CYS A 52 1.72 -12.36 0.26
C CYS A 52 3.14 -12.70 0.74
N ARG A 53 3.28 -13.64 1.68
CA ARG A 53 4.57 -14.07 2.24
C ARG A 53 5.50 -14.75 1.23
N GLU A 54 4.97 -15.24 0.12
CA GLU A 54 5.76 -15.81 -0.98
C GLU A 54 6.49 -14.75 -1.80
N VAL A 55 5.94 -13.54 -1.91
CA VAL A 55 6.46 -12.49 -2.81
C VAL A 55 7.03 -11.29 -2.07
N VAL A 56 6.63 -11.05 -0.82
CA VAL A 56 7.09 -9.91 -0.03
C VAL A 56 8.35 -10.25 0.76
N ASN A 57 9.30 -9.32 0.80
CA ASN A 57 10.41 -9.37 1.75
C ASN A 57 9.94 -8.80 3.10
N PRO A 58 9.83 -9.62 4.17
CA PRO A 58 9.32 -9.13 5.45
C PRO A 58 10.21 -8.06 6.08
N PHE A 59 11.51 -8.08 5.78
CA PHE A 59 12.47 -7.11 6.32
C PHE A 59 12.50 -5.80 5.53
N ALA A 60 11.74 -5.70 4.43
CA ALA A 60 11.43 -4.43 3.80
C ALA A 60 10.25 -3.73 4.48
N CYS A 61 9.46 -4.41 5.33
CA CYS A 61 8.27 -3.87 5.97
C CYS A 61 8.60 -2.98 7.19
N GLY A 62 9.05 -1.75 6.94
CA GLY A 62 9.43 -0.77 7.96
C GLY A 62 10.94 -0.67 8.17
N ALA A 63 11.39 0.38 8.85
CA ALA A 63 12.80 0.77 8.89
C ALA A 63 13.69 -0.01 9.90
N GLY A 64 13.16 -0.98 10.65
CA GLY A 64 13.94 -1.70 11.65
C GLY A 64 13.19 -2.77 12.43
N VAL A 65 13.94 -3.51 13.26
CA VAL A 65 13.47 -4.73 13.97
C VAL A 65 12.17 -4.53 14.75
N TYR A 66 11.99 -3.37 15.38
CA TYR A 66 10.79 -3.07 16.17
C TYR A 66 9.50 -2.99 15.34
N PHE A 67 9.58 -2.77 14.02
CA PHE A 67 8.42 -2.81 13.14
C PHE A 67 8.03 -4.23 12.76
N TRP A 68 8.98 -5.17 12.80
CA TRP A 68 8.77 -6.53 12.34
C TRP A 68 8.35 -7.49 13.46
N THR A 69 8.92 -7.28 14.65
CA THR A 69 8.76 -8.20 15.78
C THR A 69 8.70 -7.47 17.12
N HIS A 70 8.18 -8.14 18.14
CA HIS A 70 8.33 -7.73 19.54
C HIS A 70 9.69 -8.14 20.15
N LEU A 71 10.48 -8.96 19.47
CA LEU A 71 11.82 -9.33 19.91
C LEU A 71 12.81 -8.18 19.67
N ASP A 72 13.84 -8.08 20.52
CA ASP A 72 15.03 -7.29 20.21
C ASP A 72 15.92 -8.05 19.19
N GLU A 73 16.88 -7.35 18.57
CA GLU A 73 17.71 -7.96 17.53
C GLU A 73 18.49 -9.20 18.02
N PRO A 74 19.13 -9.22 19.21
CA PRO A 74 19.77 -10.42 19.72
C PRO A 74 18.82 -11.61 19.84
N ARG A 75 17.63 -11.43 20.41
CA ARG A 75 16.65 -12.53 20.54
C ARG A 75 16.10 -12.99 19.21
N LEU A 76 15.91 -12.09 18.25
CA LEU A 76 15.54 -12.47 16.89
C LEU A 76 16.63 -13.34 16.25
N ARG A 77 17.90 -13.02 16.45
CA ARG A 77 19.03 -13.84 15.96
C ARG A 77 19.03 -15.22 16.60
N ASP A 78 18.89 -15.29 17.92
CA ASP A 78 18.85 -16.55 18.66
C ASP A 78 17.68 -17.43 18.17
N TRP A 79 16.48 -16.86 18.03
CA TRP A 79 15.32 -17.56 17.47
C TRP A 79 15.60 -18.16 16.10
N LEU A 80 16.25 -17.41 15.21
CA LEU A 80 16.60 -17.88 13.87
C LEU A 80 17.62 -19.02 13.93
N MET A 81 18.65 -18.91 14.78
CA MET A 81 19.66 -19.95 14.97
C MET A 81 19.07 -21.25 15.54
N ASP A 82 18.12 -21.16 16.48
CA ASP A 82 17.42 -22.31 17.03
C ASP A 82 16.61 -23.08 15.97
N HIS A 83 16.17 -22.39 14.91
CA HIS A 83 15.51 -22.97 13.74
C HIS A 83 16.48 -23.29 12.58
N GLY A 84 17.79 -23.24 12.84
CA GLY A 84 18.83 -23.53 11.86
C GLY A 84 18.92 -22.52 10.72
N VAL A 85 18.53 -21.26 10.96
CA VAL A 85 18.63 -20.14 10.03
C VAL A 85 19.78 -19.23 10.48
N ASP A 86 20.84 -19.16 9.68
CA ASP A 86 21.98 -18.29 9.99
C ASP A 86 21.63 -16.82 9.73
N PRO A 87 21.54 -15.96 10.78
CA PRO A 87 21.19 -14.56 10.60
C PRO A 87 22.34 -13.79 9.94
N PRO A 88 22.05 -12.65 9.26
CA PRO A 88 23.08 -11.81 8.67
C PRO A 88 24.03 -11.24 9.71
N ASN A 89 25.33 -11.20 9.41
CA ASN A 89 26.29 -10.52 10.27
C ASN A 89 26.07 -8.99 10.24
N PRO A 90 26.24 -8.30 11.38
CA PRO A 90 26.25 -6.84 11.42
C PRO A 90 27.35 -6.27 10.50
N LYS A 91 27.06 -5.17 9.81
CA LYS A 91 28.07 -4.42 9.02
C LYS A 91 29.06 -3.71 9.95
N LYS A 92 30.18 -3.25 9.39
CA LYS A 92 31.13 -2.34 10.08
C LYS A 92 30.38 -1.06 10.43
N GLY A 93 30.00 -0.90 11.70
CA GLY A 93 29.09 0.16 12.17
C GLY A 93 27.84 -0.33 12.90
N GLY A 94 27.66 -1.65 13.04
CA GLY A 94 26.62 -2.26 13.87
C GLY A 94 25.27 -2.47 13.18
N ALA A 95 24.98 -1.78 12.08
CA ALA A 95 23.74 -1.97 11.34
C ALA A 95 23.70 -3.31 10.58
N THR A 96 22.61 -4.04 10.69
CA THR A 96 22.41 -5.34 10.04
C THR A 96 21.52 -5.20 8.81
N ASP A 97 21.98 -5.71 7.66
CA ASP A 97 21.26 -5.64 6.39
C ASP A 97 20.32 -6.84 6.19
N TRP A 98 19.24 -6.84 6.97
CA TRP A 98 18.23 -7.90 6.98
C TRP A 98 17.51 -8.03 5.63
N ALA A 99 17.09 -6.91 5.04
CA ALA A 99 16.41 -6.89 3.74
C ALA A 99 17.30 -7.45 2.62
N GLY A 100 18.57 -7.02 2.55
CA GLY A 100 19.53 -7.51 1.58
C GLY A 100 19.88 -8.99 1.78
N TRP A 101 19.93 -9.46 3.03
CA TRP A 101 20.13 -10.88 3.35
C TRP A 101 18.98 -11.74 2.87
N TRP A 102 17.73 -11.38 3.19
CA TRP A 102 16.56 -12.11 2.72
C TRP A 102 16.49 -12.17 1.19
N LYS A 103 16.70 -11.04 0.52
CA LYS A 103 16.70 -10.96 -0.95
C LYS A 103 17.70 -11.94 -1.59
N LYS A 104 18.87 -12.17 -0.97
CA LYS A 104 19.90 -13.08 -1.47
C LYS A 104 19.71 -14.54 -1.05
N GLY A 105 19.15 -14.77 0.13
CA GLY A 105 19.15 -16.07 0.81
C GLY A 105 17.82 -16.81 0.83
N HIS A 106 16.67 -16.12 0.77
CA HIS A 106 15.37 -16.73 1.06
C HIS A 106 15.03 -17.90 0.13
N ALA A 107 15.41 -17.83 -1.14
CA ALA A 107 15.17 -18.89 -2.12
C ALA A 107 15.94 -20.19 -1.80
N LYS A 108 16.98 -20.13 -0.96
CA LYS A 108 17.76 -21.30 -0.51
C LYS A 108 17.26 -21.86 0.83
N LEU A 109 16.36 -21.16 1.52
CA LEU A 109 15.77 -21.64 2.77
C LEU A 109 14.68 -22.66 2.44
N SER A 110 14.59 -23.74 3.23
CA SER A 110 13.47 -24.67 3.13
C SER A 110 12.15 -23.98 3.50
N ALA A 111 11.02 -24.61 3.18
CA ALA A 111 9.71 -24.06 3.54
C ALA A 111 9.57 -23.89 5.07
N GLU A 112 10.07 -24.84 5.86
CA GLU A 112 10.05 -24.81 7.32
C GLU A 112 10.89 -23.65 7.87
N LYS A 113 12.08 -23.42 7.32
CA LYS A 113 12.95 -22.31 7.72
C LYS A 113 12.35 -20.95 7.37
N ARG A 114 11.72 -20.83 6.20
CA ARG A 114 10.98 -19.61 5.82
C ARG A 114 9.80 -19.37 6.75
N HIS A 115 9.08 -20.44 7.12
CA HIS A 115 7.97 -20.35 8.07
C HIS A 115 8.44 -19.85 9.43
N ALA A 116 9.53 -20.42 9.99
CA ALA A 116 10.11 -20.00 11.26
C ALA A 116 10.55 -18.52 11.28
N VAL A 117 11.05 -18.00 10.14
CA VAL A 117 11.33 -16.57 10.00
C VAL A 117 10.03 -15.77 10.10
N TRP A 118 9.00 -16.11 9.34
CA TRP A 118 7.71 -15.41 9.38
C TRP A 118 6.98 -15.51 10.73
N GLU A 119 7.21 -16.59 11.49
CA GLU A 119 6.71 -16.74 12.85
C GLU A 119 7.34 -15.72 13.80
N ALA A 120 8.66 -15.50 13.68
CA ALA A 120 9.38 -14.51 14.48
C ALA A 120 8.92 -13.07 14.21
N LEU A 121 8.45 -12.79 12.99
CA LEU A 121 8.06 -11.46 12.51
C LEU A 121 6.54 -11.23 12.72
N ASP A 122 6.14 -11.24 13.99
CA ASP A 122 4.74 -11.25 14.42
C ASP A 122 3.96 -9.96 14.13
N LYS A 123 4.66 -8.82 13.94
CA LYS A 123 4.04 -7.53 13.58
C LYS A 123 3.82 -7.36 12.08
N VAL A 124 4.51 -8.12 11.24
CA VAL A 124 4.31 -8.08 9.78
C VAL A 124 3.07 -8.91 9.44
N ARG A 125 1.95 -8.21 9.19
CA ARG A 125 0.66 -8.79 8.78
C ARG A 125 0.13 -8.02 7.59
N PHE A 126 -0.43 -8.73 6.61
CA PHE A 126 -1.06 -8.11 5.43
C PHE A 126 -2.58 -8.13 5.53
N TYR A 127 -3.13 -9.05 6.31
CA TYR A 127 -4.57 -9.19 6.52
C TYR A 127 -4.94 -9.29 7.99
N ALA A 128 -6.14 -8.81 8.32
CA ALA A 128 -6.75 -8.90 9.64
C ALA A 128 -8.21 -9.34 9.52
N VAL A 129 -8.68 -10.16 10.45
CA VAL A 129 -10.10 -10.48 10.59
C VAL A 129 -10.67 -9.58 11.68
N VAL A 130 -11.77 -8.90 11.37
CA VAL A 130 -12.46 -7.99 12.28
C VAL A 130 -13.91 -8.46 12.44
N GLU A 131 -14.36 -8.65 13.68
CA GLU A 131 -15.77 -8.87 13.98
C GLU A 131 -16.51 -7.53 13.89
N GLU A 132 -17.55 -7.47 13.06
CA GLU A 132 -18.39 -6.29 12.88
C GLU A 132 -19.87 -6.64 13.08
N PRO A 133 -20.69 -5.73 13.63
CA PRO A 133 -22.14 -5.93 13.63
C PRO A 133 -22.67 -5.91 12.20
N VAL A 134 -23.63 -6.77 11.89
CA VAL A 134 -24.39 -6.71 10.64
C VAL A 134 -25.26 -5.46 10.68
N ARG A 135 -24.94 -4.50 9.81
CA ARG A 135 -25.70 -3.25 9.64
C ARG A 135 -26.04 -3.08 8.16
N PRO A 136 -27.14 -2.37 7.82
CA PRO A 136 -27.33 -1.88 6.47
C PRO A 136 -26.13 -1.02 6.06
N VAL A 137 -25.54 -1.31 4.90
CA VAL A 137 -24.42 -0.56 4.34
C VAL A 137 -24.83 0.11 3.03
N GLY A 138 -24.38 1.34 2.84
CA GLY A 138 -24.30 1.99 1.55
C GLY A 138 -22.90 1.82 0.96
N TYR A 139 -22.77 2.05 -0.33
CA TYR A 139 -21.49 1.99 -1.06
C TYR A 139 -21.22 3.38 -1.61
N ALA A 140 -20.26 4.09 -1.03
CA ALA A 140 -19.87 5.42 -1.46
C ALA A 140 -18.74 5.34 -2.47
N VAL A 141 -18.89 6.02 -3.61
CA VAL A 141 -17.78 6.34 -4.49
C VAL A 141 -17.12 7.60 -3.95
N VAL A 142 -15.84 7.51 -3.61
CA VAL A 142 -15.05 8.62 -3.08
C VAL A 142 -13.96 9.01 -4.08
N HIS A 143 -13.75 10.32 -4.23
CA HIS A 143 -12.63 10.87 -4.97
C HIS A 143 -11.37 10.84 -4.10
N ILE A 144 -10.29 10.30 -4.63
CA ILE A 144 -9.00 10.22 -3.96
C ILE A 144 -8.23 11.50 -4.27
N ASN A 145 -8.13 12.37 -3.26
CA ASN A 145 -7.30 13.55 -3.37
C ASN A 145 -5.82 13.17 -3.24
N TRP A 146 -5.18 13.01 -4.39
CA TRP A 146 -3.74 12.87 -4.50
C TRP A 146 -3.10 14.22 -4.23
N GLN A 147 -2.39 14.32 -3.11
CA GLN A 147 -1.51 15.45 -2.86
C GLN A 147 -0.10 15.08 -3.29
N TYR A 148 0.54 15.99 -4.02
CA TYR A 148 1.98 15.91 -4.17
C TYR A 148 2.64 16.62 -2.99
N ASN A 149 3.54 15.91 -2.32
CA ASN A 149 4.65 16.56 -1.64
C ASN A 149 5.87 16.49 -2.55
N ASP A 150 6.82 17.40 -2.38
CA ASP A 150 8.04 17.60 -3.19
C ASP A 150 8.79 16.30 -3.60
N GLU A 151 8.49 15.19 -2.93
CA GLU A 151 9.09 13.87 -3.06
C GLU A 151 8.13 12.81 -3.63
N THR A 152 6.81 12.83 -3.36
CA THR A 152 5.85 11.74 -3.63
C THR A 152 4.39 12.21 -3.82
N TYR A 153 3.57 11.40 -4.48
CA TYR A 153 2.10 11.53 -4.41
C TYR A 153 1.59 10.68 -3.26
N ASP A 154 0.93 11.32 -2.30
CA ASP A 154 0.27 10.65 -1.20
C ASP A 154 -1.25 10.88 -1.28
N ALA A 155 -2.00 9.79 -1.12
CA ALA A 155 -3.44 9.84 -1.00
C ALA A 155 -3.76 10.01 0.49
N HIS A 156 -3.97 11.25 0.92
CA HIS A 156 -4.32 11.48 2.31
C HIS A 156 -5.72 10.90 2.60
N PRO A 157 -5.86 9.95 3.54
CA PRO A 157 -7.13 9.29 3.80
C PRO A 157 -8.22 10.24 4.31
N ASP A 158 -7.82 11.36 4.93
CA ASP A 158 -8.73 12.36 5.48
C ASP A 158 -9.20 13.39 4.46
N GLN A 159 -8.68 13.32 3.23
CA GLN A 159 -8.99 14.30 2.18
C GLN A 159 -9.90 13.74 1.09
N SER A 160 -10.37 12.50 1.19
CA SER A 160 -11.27 11.96 0.18
C SER A 160 -12.64 12.66 0.21
N GLU A 161 -13.18 12.98 -0.96
CA GLU A 161 -14.52 13.59 -1.10
C GLU A 161 -15.54 12.53 -1.51
N VAL A 162 -16.66 12.43 -0.79
CA VAL A 162 -17.74 11.52 -1.14
C VAL A 162 -18.51 12.10 -2.34
N MET A 163 -18.45 11.41 -3.48
CA MET A 163 -19.13 11.84 -4.71
C MET A 163 -20.59 11.38 -4.72
N GLN A 164 -20.82 10.08 -4.53
CA GLN A 164 -22.15 9.49 -4.63
C GLN A 164 -22.26 8.21 -3.79
N VAL A 165 -23.46 7.95 -3.25
CA VAL A 165 -23.75 6.74 -2.47
C VAL A 165 -24.79 5.87 -3.18
N PHE A 166 -24.50 4.57 -3.24
CA PHE A 166 -25.34 3.55 -3.86
C PHE A 166 -25.80 2.53 -2.81
N ARG A 167 -26.96 1.90 -3.07
CA ARG A 167 -27.48 0.80 -2.23
C ARG A 167 -26.82 -0.55 -2.52
N THR A 168 -26.17 -0.68 -3.67
CA THR A 168 -25.60 -1.94 -4.16
C THR A 168 -24.17 -1.71 -4.60
N ARG A 169 -23.27 -2.62 -4.23
CA ARG A 169 -21.85 -2.56 -4.58
C ARG A 169 -21.59 -2.51 -6.07
N GLU A 170 -22.28 -3.36 -6.83
CA GLU A 170 -22.14 -3.44 -8.30
C GLU A 170 -22.34 -2.08 -8.99
N ARG A 171 -23.35 -1.30 -8.56
CA ARG A 171 -23.59 0.05 -9.10
C ARG A 171 -22.48 1.03 -8.73
N ALA A 172 -21.99 0.97 -7.49
CA ALA A 172 -20.88 1.83 -7.06
C ALA A 172 -19.58 1.47 -7.79
N GLU A 173 -19.29 0.18 -8.00
CA GLU A 173 -18.12 -0.28 -8.73
C GLU A 173 -18.17 0.12 -10.20
N LYS A 174 -19.35 0.03 -10.83
CA LYS A 174 -19.55 0.54 -12.19
C LYS A 174 -19.29 2.05 -12.27
N GLU A 175 -19.92 2.84 -11.39
CA GLU A 175 -19.72 4.30 -11.36
C GLU A 175 -18.25 4.67 -11.11
N CYS A 176 -17.60 3.96 -10.20
CA CYS A 176 -16.18 4.14 -9.89
C CYS A 176 -15.29 3.83 -11.08
N ALA A 177 -15.58 2.77 -11.84
CA ALA A 177 -14.85 2.45 -13.07
C ALA A 177 -15.05 3.54 -14.14
N ASP A 178 -16.31 3.92 -14.41
CA ASP A 178 -16.67 4.96 -15.38
C ASP A 178 -15.97 6.30 -15.01
N SER A 179 -15.98 6.68 -13.72
CA SER A 179 -15.33 7.91 -13.23
C SER A 179 -13.81 7.85 -13.32
N ASN A 180 -13.20 6.69 -13.05
CA ASN A 180 -11.75 6.50 -13.21
C ASN A 180 -11.31 6.61 -14.67
N ASP A 181 -12.10 6.11 -15.61
CA ASP A 181 -11.81 6.22 -17.05
C ASP A 181 -11.90 7.67 -17.52
N ILE A 182 -12.95 8.40 -17.13
CA ILE A 182 -13.09 9.83 -17.41
C ILE A 182 -11.91 10.63 -16.84
N ALA A 183 -11.51 10.36 -15.60
CA ALA A 183 -10.37 11.06 -14.99
C ALA A 183 -9.06 10.79 -15.73
N ARG A 184 -8.85 9.57 -16.24
CA ARG A 184 -7.67 9.26 -17.06
C ARG A 184 -7.67 9.99 -18.39
N ASP A 185 -8.82 10.10 -19.05
CA ASP A 185 -8.94 10.82 -20.32
C ASP A 185 -8.68 12.32 -20.12
N LEU A 186 -9.32 12.95 -19.13
CA LEU A 186 -9.06 14.35 -18.76
C LEU A 186 -7.58 14.57 -18.41
N TRP A 187 -6.97 13.60 -17.73
CA TRP A 187 -5.56 13.66 -17.39
C TRP A 187 -4.66 13.60 -18.63
N ALA A 188 -5.00 12.76 -19.61
CA ALA A 188 -4.27 12.66 -20.86
C ALA A 188 -4.35 13.97 -21.67
N ASP A 189 -5.54 14.57 -21.74
CA ASP A 189 -5.77 15.83 -22.46
C ASP A 189 -4.97 16.99 -21.85
N ILE A 190 -4.95 17.11 -20.51
CA ILE A 190 -4.13 18.12 -19.82
C ILE A 190 -2.65 17.95 -20.18
N VAL A 191 -2.17 16.71 -20.27
CA VAL A 191 -0.79 16.42 -20.65
C VAL A 191 -0.53 16.80 -22.11
N ASP A 192 -1.49 16.68 -23.02
CA ASP A 192 -1.28 17.04 -24.42
C ASP A 192 -1.37 18.58 -24.64
N GLU A 193 -2.34 19.27 -24.04
CA GLU A 193 -2.49 20.73 -24.17
C GLU A 193 -1.30 21.51 -23.60
N SER A 194 -0.75 21.03 -22.49
CA SER A 194 0.43 21.62 -21.88
C SER A 194 1.68 21.53 -22.78
N ASP A 195 1.71 20.63 -23.77
CA ASP A 195 2.87 20.37 -24.62
C ASP A 195 2.95 21.42 -25.72
N GLU A 196 1.79 21.87 -26.17
CA GLU A 196 1.65 22.95 -27.13
C GLU A 196 1.98 24.31 -26.50
N PHE A 197 1.79 24.47 -25.19
CA PHE A 197 2.06 25.73 -24.48
C PHE A 197 3.53 25.93 -24.05
N ALA A 198 4.34 24.86 -24.03
CA ALA A 198 5.74 24.91 -23.60
C ALA A 198 6.71 25.52 -24.65
N GLY A 199 6.19 26.00 -25.79
CA GLY A 199 6.99 26.42 -26.94
C GLY A 199 7.55 27.84 -26.92
N ASP A 200 7.03 28.77 -26.10
CA ASP A 200 7.32 30.22 -26.31
C ASP A 200 7.64 31.05 -25.04
N TYR A 201 7.71 30.44 -23.85
CA TYR A 201 8.02 31.19 -22.62
C TYR A 201 9.50 31.01 -22.21
N GLU A 202 10.38 31.85 -22.78
CA GLU A 202 11.80 32.01 -22.36
C GLU A 202 11.96 32.86 -21.06
N THR A 203 10.92 33.01 -20.24
CA THR A 203 11.03 33.77 -18.99
C THR A 203 11.42 32.83 -17.85
N GLU A 204 12.69 32.91 -17.45
CA GLU A 204 13.35 32.11 -16.39
C GLU A 204 12.68 32.18 -15.00
N ASP A 205 11.71 33.07 -14.80
CA ASP A 205 11.04 33.28 -13.52
C ASP A 205 9.52 33.35 -13.73
N GLU A 206 8.79 32.24 -13.81
CA GLU A 206 7.34 32.25 -13.52
C GLU A 206 6.72 30.84 -13.39
N TYR A 207 5.89 30.70 -12.34
CA TYR A 207 4.93 29.62 -12.08
C TYR A 207 5.44 28.18 -12.20
N ALA A 208 5.89 27.66 -11.06
CA ALA A 208 5.70 26.25 -10.72
C ALA A 208 4.20 25.92 -10.56
N MET A 209 3.42 26.10 -11.64
CA MET A 209 2.22 25.29 -11.82
C MET A 209 2.72 23.85 -11.83
N PHE A 210 2.21 23.13 -10.85
CA PHE A 210 2.87 22.00 -10.24
C PHE A 210 2.83 20.79 -11.16
N ASP A 211 3.86 20.67 -11.99
CA ASP A 211 3.80 19.83 -13.15
C ASP A 211 4.41 18.45 -12.89
N MET A 212 3.55 17.42 -12.84
CA MET A 212 3.96 16.01 -12.94
C MET A 212 4.88 15.77 -14.15
N ARG A 213 4.79 16.57 -15.22
CA ARG A 213 5.60 16.43 -16.44
C ARG A 213 7.07 16.66 -16.19
N ASP A 214 7.46 17.45 -15.20
CA ASP A 214 8.88 17.73 -14.94
C ASP A 214 9.63 16.52 -14.34
N ARG A 215 8.88 15.52 -13.84
CA ARG A 215 9.42 14.22 -13.42
C ARG A 215 9.03 13.07 -14.36
N VAL A 216 7.88 13.11 -15.03
CA VAL A 216 7.53 12.13 -16.07
C VAL A 216 8.43 12.30 -17.31
N ARG A 217 8.86 13.54 -17.61
CA ARG A 217 9.97 13.83 -18.51
C ARG A 217 11.22 14.14 -17.68
N ARG A 218 12.27 13.37 -17.92
CA ARG A 218 13.62 13.35 -17.29
C ARG A 218 14.40 14.71 -17.22
N GLN A 219 13.78 15.89 -17.10
CA GLN A 219 14.46 17.17 -17.37
C GLN A 219 14.61 18.17 -16.22
N ARG A 220 13.96 18.03 -15.05
CA ARG A 220 14.53 18.61 -13.81
C ARG A 220 15.38 17.58 -13.10
N GLY A 221 16.69 17.66 -13.37
CA GLY A 221 17.71 16.87 -12.72
C GLY A 221 17.61 16.98 -11.20
N LEU A 222 17.83 15.85 -10.53
CA LEU A 222 18.01 15.82 -9.09
C LEU A 222 19.03 16.89 -8.68
N LEU A 223 18.83 17.50 -7.52
CA LEU A 223 19.77 18.48 -6.99
C LEU A 223 21.16 17.83 -6.85
N GLY A 224 22.11 18.23 -7.72
CA GLY A 224 23.50 17.77 -7.68
C GLY A 224 23.76 16.36 -8.26
N SER A 225 24.72 15.64 -7.68
CA SER A 225 25.24 14.34 -8.15
C SER A 225 24.27 13.15 -8.05
N GLN A 226 23.02 13.39 -7.65
CA GLN A 226 22.02 12.34 -7.56
C GLN A 226 21.66 11.90 -8.99
N LYS A 227 21.61 10.59 -9.23
CA LYS A 227 21.05 9.99 -10.45
C LYS A 227 19.96 9.05 -10.00
N LEU A 228 18.74 9.18 -10.54
CA LEU A 228 17.71 8.17 -10.38
C LEU A 228 18.29 6.86 -10.93
N ASN A 229 18.33 5.81 -10.10
CA ASN A 229 18.70 4.49 -10.56
C ASN A 229 17.72 4.03 -11.65
N LYS A 230 18.16 3.12 -12.52
CA LYS A 230 17.33 2.54 -13.57
C LYS A 230 16.12 1.83 -12.93
N GLY A 231 14.96 2.48 -12.92
CA GLY A 231 13.72 1.99 -12.29
C GLY A 231 13.10 2.94 -11.25
N GLU A 232 13.83 3.96 -10.77
CA GLU A 232 13.35 4.90 -9.74
C GLU A 232 12.41 6.00 -10.27
N GLY A 233 12.27 6.14 -11.59
CA GLY A 233 11.28 7.04 -12.22
C GLY A 233 9.97 6.35 -12.59
N VAL A 234 9.73 5.12 -12.13
CA VAL A 234 8.48 4.42 -12.38
C VAL A 234 7.44 4.96 -11.39
N PHE A 235 6.94 6.16 -11.67
CA PHE A 235 5.56 6.47 -11.30
C PHE A 235 4.71 5.30 -11.78
N ARG A 236 3.73 4.86 -10.96
CA ARG A 236 2.67 4.02 -11.51
C ARG A 236 2.18 4.74 -12.76
N LEU A 237 2.28 4.09 -13.93
CA LEU A 237 1.70 4.63 -15.14
C LEU A 237 0.28 5.06 -14.77
N VAL A 238 -0.13 6.28 -15.12
CA VAL A 238 -1.46 6.84 -14.78
C VAL A 238 -2.59 5.82 -14.99
N LYS A 239 -2.38 4.92 -15.96
CA LYS A 239 -3.17 3.71 -16.22
C LYS A 239 -3.56 2.90 -14.98
N ASP A 240 -2.66 2.70 -14.02
CA ASP A 240 -2.87 1.86 -12.84
C ASP A 240 -3.19 2.68 -11.56
N THR A 241 -3.23 4.01 -11.66
CA THR A 241 -3.58 4.88 -10.53
C THR A 241 -5.11 5.01 -10.43
N PRO A 242 -5.72 4.73 -9.26
CA PRO A 242 -7.12 5.04 -9.03
C PRO A 242 -7.28 6.51 -8.63
N PHE A 243 -8.21 7.21 -9.29
CA PHE A 243 -8.70 8.53 -8.92
C PHE A 243 -9.95 8.44 -8.04
N TYR A 244 -10.68 7.33 -8.15
CA TYR A 244 -11.86 7.03 -7.34
C TYR A 244 -11.77 5.63 -6.76
N GLU A 245 -12.37 5.42 -5.59
CA GLU A 245 -12.59 4.10 -5.00
C GLU A 245 -13.98 3.95 -4.39
N VAL A 246 -14.40 2.69 -4.19
CA VAL A 246 -15.66 2.37 -3.50
C VAL A 246 -15.37 1.98 -2.07
N ILE A 247 -16.03 2.65 -1.12
CA ILE A 247 -15.98 2.33 0.30
C ILE A 247 -17.37 1.92 0.82
N GLU A 248 -17.40 1.01 1.80
CA GLU A 248 -18.63 0.68 2.53
C GLU A 248 -18.86 1.72 3.63
N VAL A 249 -20.06 2.30 3.66
CA VAL A 249 -20.47 3.28 4.67
C VAL A 249 -21.65 2.70 5.45
N PRO A 250 -21.55 2.55 6.78
CA PRO A 250 -22.68 2.11 7.59
C PRO A 250 -23.80 3.15 7.53
N LEU A 251 -25.03 2.70 7.26
CA LEU A 251 -26.20 3.57 7.28
C LEU A 251 -26.74 3.59 8.72
N GLU A 252 -26.31 4.57 9.52
CA GLU A 252 -26.86 4.76 10.86
C GLU A 252 -28.21 5.50 10.80
N GLY A 253 -29.20 5.07 11.60
CA GLY A 253 -30.47 5.80 11.78
C GLY A 253 -31.56 5.58 10.73
N LEU A 254 -31.41 4.62 9.82
CA LEU A 254 -32.49 4.13 8.97
C LEU A 254 -33.11 2.87 9.58
N GLU A 255 -33.88 3.04 10.64
CA GLU A 255 -34.81 2.01 11.16
C GLU A 255 -36.25 2.30 10.70
#